data_AF-A0A6B3IHM4-F1
#
_entry.id   AF-A0A6B3IHM4-F1
#
_cell.length_a   1.000
_cell.length_b   1.000
_cell.length_c   1.000
_cell.angle_alpha   90.00
_cell.angle_beta   90.00
_cell.angle_gamma   90.00
#
_symmetry.space_group_name_H-M   'P 1'
#
loop_
_entity.id
_entity.type
_entity.pdbx_description
1 polymer ?
#
loop_
_entity_poly.entity_id
_entity_poly.type
_entity_poly.pdbx_seq_one_letter_code
_entity_poly.pdbx_strand_id
1 'polypeptide(L)'
;TGQISEDGRTAYATVTFDRPADEIPAAQAQAVVDTAKAAEADGLQVELGGTAVALTEAPTAHIAEAVGVVVAAVVLFLAFGSLAASLLPIATALVSVGTAYAGIVLLGHV
;
A
#
# COMPACT_ATOMS: atom_id res chain seq x y z
N THR A 1 29.34 -10.84 -13.07
CA THR A 1 29.59 -9.39 -13.18
C THR A 1 28.54 -8.80 -14.11
N GLY A 2 27.40 -8.40 -13.56
CA GLY A 2 26.30 -7.79 -14.32
C GLY A 2 25.41 -6.89 -13.46
N GLN A 3 25.89 -6.56 -12.26
CA GLN A 3 25.20 -5.80 -11.23
C GLN A 3 25.68 -4.36 -11.12
N ILE A 4 26.64 -3.97 -11.96
CA ILE A 4 27.22 -2.63 -12.03
C ILE A 4 27.10 -2.20 -13.50
N SER A 5 26.65 -0.97 -13.74
CA SER A 5 26.52 -0.39 -15.08
C SER A 5 27.88 -0.24 -15.76
N GLU A 6 27.88 -0.16 -17.10
CA GLU A 6 29.10 0.02 -17.89
C GLU A 6 29.87 1.31 -17.54
N ASP A 7 29.13 2.36 -17.16
CA ASP A 7 29.69 3.63 -16.71
C ASP A 7 30.09 3.66 -15.22
N GLY A 8 29.87 2.55 -14.48
CA GLY A 8 30.24 2.39 -13.08
C GLY A 8 29.44 3.24 -12.09
N ARG A 9 28.35 3.88 -12.52
CA ARG A 9 27.56 4.82 -11.68
C ARG A 9 26.32 4.21 -11.04
N THR A 10 25.85 3.07 -11.53
CA THR A 10 24.65 2.42 -11.01
C THR A 10 24.98 0.98 -10.65
N ALA A 11 24.59 0.57 -9.44
CA ALA A 11 24.65 -0.82 -9.01
C ALA A 11 23.32 -1.26 -8.42
N TYR A 12 23.00 -2.55 -8.51
CA TYR A 12 21.83 -3.13 -7.86
C TYR A 12 22.21 -4.36 -7.04
N ALA A 13 21.52 -4.54 -5.92
CA ALA A 13 21.62 -5.70 -5.06
C ALA A 13 20.20 -6.23 -4.78
N THR A 14 20.03 -7.54 -4.86
CA THR A 14 18.75 -8.19 -4.55
C THR A 14 18.79 -8.75 -3.14
N VAL A 15 17.88 -8.29 -2.29
CA VAL A 15 17.64 -8.90 -0.97
C VAL A 15 16.50 -9.89 -1.09
N THR A 16 16.81 -11.17 -0.91
CA THR A 16 15.82 -12.24 -0.90
C THR A 16 15.46 -12.59 0.53
N PHE A 17 14.18 -12.50 0.88
CA PHE A 17 13.67 -12.93 2.16
C PHE A 17 13.43 -14.45 2.17
N ASP A 18 13.44 -15.04 3.36
CA ASP A 18 13.21 -16.46 3.60
C ASP A 18 11.74 -16.88 3.43
N ARG A 19 10.83 -15.92 3.40
CA ARG A 19 9.37 -16.13 3.29
C ARG A 19 8.75 -15.28 2.18
N PRO A 20 7.55 -15.66 1.69
CA PRO A 20 6.74 -14.85 0.78
C PRO A 20 6.52 -13.43 1.33
N ALA A 21 6.46 -12.43 0.45
CA ALA A 21 6.43 -11.03 0.84
C ALA A 21 5.24 -10.69 1.76
N ASP A 22 4.08 -11.29 1.50
CA ASP A 22 2.85 -11.17 2.29
C ASP A 22 2.94 -11.75 3.71
N GLU A 23 3.90 -12.64 3.96
CA GLU A 23 4.16 -13.21 5.30
C GLU A 23 5.26 -12.47 6.08
N ILE A 24 5.95 -11.52 5.45
CA ILE A 24 7.03 -10.77 6.11
C ILE A 24 6.42 -9.73 7.05
N PRO A 25 6.85 -9.70 8.33
CA PRO A 25 6.46 -8.62 9.23
C PRO A 25 6.91 -7.26 8.69
N ALA A 26 6.01 -6.28 8.63
CA ALA A 26 6.32 -4.94 8.14
C ALA A 26 7.54 -4.31 8.85
N ALA A 27 7.72 -4.58 10.15
CA ALA A 27 8.88 -4.12 10.91
C ALA A 27 10.22 -4.69 10.39
N GLN A 28 10.23 -5.94 9.90
CA GLN A 28 11.42 -6.56 9.33
C GLN A 28 11.74 -5.97 7.96
N ALA A 29 10.73 -5.74 7.13
CA ALA A 29 10.90 -5.02 5.86
C ALA A 29 11.40 -3.58 6.09
N GLN A 30 10.84 -2.90 7.09
CA GLN A 30 11.24 -1.55 7.49
C GLN A 30 12.71 -1.51 7.92
N ALA A 31 13.18 -2.48 8.71
CA ALA A 31 14.57 -2.54 9.13
C ALA A 31 15.54 -2.64 7.93
N VAL A 32 15.17 -3.36 6.87
CA VAL A 32 15.96 -3.44 5.63
C VAL A 32 15.98 -2.08 4.90
N VAL A 33 14.81 -1.44 4.78
CA VAL A 33 14.68 -0.11 4.17
C VAL A 33 15.50 0.93 4.91
N ASP A 34 15.39 0.95 6.25
CA ASP A 34 16.12 1.89 7.09
C ASP A 34 17.63 1.68 6.99
N THR A 35 18.09 0.42 6.97
CA THR A 35 19.51 0.09 6.80
C THR A 35 20.04 0.57 5.46
N ALA A 36 19.27 0.37 4.39
CA ALA A 36 19.65 0.80 3.05
C ALA A 36 19.67 2.34 2.94
N LYS A 37 18.67 3.02 3.49
CA LYS A 37 18.65 4.49 3.55
C LYS A 37 19.76 5.07 4.42
N ALA A 38 20.15 4.39 5.50
CA ALA A 38 21.28 4.80 6.32
C ALA A 38 22.63 4.72 5.59
N ALA A 39 22.71 4.00 4.48
CA ALA A 39 23.90 3.97 3.62
C ALA A 39 23.95 5.15 2.63
N GLU A 40 22.89 5.96 2.53
CA GLU A 40 22.93 7.20 1.73
C GLU A 40 23.96 8.17 2.30
N ALA A 41 24.77 8.72 1.41
CA ALA A 41 25.83 9.67 1.73
C ALA A 41 26.01 10.64 0.56
N ASP A 42 26.80 11.70 0.75
CA ASP A 42 27.12 12.64 -0.32
C ASP A 42 27.77 11.91 -1.51
N GLY A 43 27.03 11.78 -2.62
CA GLY A 43 27.45 11.08 -3.84
C GLY A 43 26.96 9.63 -3.97
N LEU A 44 26.19 9.11 -3.01
CA LEU A 44 25.56 7.79 -3.06
C LEU A 44 24.07 7.88 -2.73
N GLN A 45 23.23 7.72 -3.76
CA GLN A 45 21.77 7.68 -3.65
C GLN A 45 21.30 6.23 -3.64
N VAL A 46 20.37 5.88 -2.73
CA VAL A 46 19.88 4.51 -2.58
C VAL A 46 18.38 4.47 -2.86
N GLU A 47 18.04 3.91 -4.01
CA GLU A 47 16.65 3.67 -4.38
C GLU A 47 16.24 2.24 -4.04
N LEU A 48 15.10 2.11 -3.36
CA LEU A 48 14.53 0.84 -2.91
C LEU A 48 13.24 0.53 -3.66
N GLY A 49 13.07 -0.73 -4.05
CA GLY A 49 11.86 -1.18 -4.74
C GLY A 49 11.53 -2.65 -4.46
N GLY A 50 10.43 -3.12 -5.05
CA GLY A 50 9.93 -4.48 -4.87
C GLY A 50 8.83 -4.60 -3.82
N THR A 51 8.23 -5.79 -3.76
CA THR A 51 7.03 -6.06 -2.96
C THR A 51 7.23 -5.88 -1.46
N ALA A 52 8.40 -6.24 -0.94
CA ALA A 52 8.72 -6.06 0.48
C ALA A 52 8.85 -4.57 0.87
N VAL A 53 9.38 -3.73 -0.02
CA VAL A 53 9.50 -2.28 0.21
C VAL A 53 8.12 -1.62 0.22
N ALA A 54 7.19 -2.10 -0.61
CA ALA A 54 5.80 -1.63 -0.59
C ALA A 54 5.08 -1.91 0.75
N LEU A 55 5.53 -2.88 1.56
CA LEU A 55 4.99 -3.10 2.91
C LEU A 55 5.38 -1.99 3.91
N THR A 56 6.40 -1.20 3.59
CA THR A 56 6.96 -0.14 4.44
C THR A 56 6.37 1.23 4.13
N GLU A 57 5.73 1.39 2.96
CA GLU A 57 4.87 2.54 2.70
C GLU A 57 3.69 2.46 3.67
N ALA A 58 3.75 3.26 4.74
CA ALA A 58 2.71 3.32 5.73
C ALA A 58 1.36 3.52 5.02
N PRO A 59 0.31 2.76 5.37
CA PRO A 59 -1.01 2.90 4.78
C PRO A 59 -1.62 4.22 5.25
N THR A 60 -1.20 5.31 4.62
CA THR A 60 -1.84 6.62 4.71
C THR A 60 -3.27 6.55 4.15
N ALA A 61 -3.57 5.45 3.45
CA ALA A 61 -4.88 5.07 2.94
C ALA A 61 -6.00 5.15 4.00
N HIS A 62 -5.74 4.80 5.27
CA HIS A 62 -6.83 4.72 6.25
C HIS A 62 -7.45 6.07 6.63
N ILE A 63 -6.66 7.15 6.71
CA ILE A 63 -7.19 8.47 7.10
C ILE A 63 -7.98 9.08 5.93
N ALA A 64 -7.43 9.03 4.71
CA ALA A 64 -8.09 9.59 3.53
C ALA A 64 -9.41 8.87 3.21
N GLU A 65 -9.45 7.55 3.34
CA GLU A 65 -10.66 6.75 3.16
C GLU A 65 -11.75 7.12 4.17
N ALA A 66 -11.40 7.19 5.46
CA ALA A 66 -12.36 7.53 6.50
C ALA A 66 -12.94 8.94 6.29
N VAL A 67 -12.11 9.91 5.93
CA VAL A 67 -12.55 11.28 5.61
C VAL A 67 -13.47 11.26 4.39
N GLY A 68 -13.11 10.53 3.33
CA GLY A 68 -13.93 10.40 2.13
C GLY A 68 -15.32 9.81 2.41
N VAL A 69 -15.40 8.76 3.22
CA VAL A 69 -16.68 8.13 3.61
C VAL A 69 -17.54 9.08 4.43
N VAL A 70 -16.95 9.81 5.38
CA VAL A 70 -17.69 10.82 6.17
C VAL A 70 -18.24 11.92 5.27
N VAL A 71 -17.42 12.44 4.35
CA VAL A 71 -17.84 13.47 3.40
C VAL A 71 -18.97 12.95 2.50
N ALA A 72 -18.85 11.73 1.96
CA ALA A 72 -19.89 11.12 1.14
C ALA A 72 -21.21 10.95 1.92
N ALA A 73 -21.15 10.52 3.18
CA ALA A 73 -22.33 10.40 4.03
C ALA A 73 -23.03 11.76 4.25
N VAL A 74 -22.26 12.83 4.48
CA VAL A 74 -22.80 14.20 4.59
C VAL A 74 -23.46 14.64 3.28
N VAL A 75 -22.80 14.43 2.14
CA VAL A 75 -23.35 14.79 0.82
C VAL A 75 -24.65 14.03 0.55
N LEU A 76 -24.68 12.71 0.80
CA LEU A 76 -25.88 11.89 0.61
C LEU A 76 -27.02 12.32 1.55
N PHE A 77 -26.71 12.63 2.80
CA PHE A 77 -27.69 13.14 3.75
C PHE A 77 -28.30 14.46 3.28
N LEU A 78 -27.48 15.39 2.79
CA LEU A 78 -27.95 16.68 2.25
C LEU A 78 -28.75 16.51 0.95
N ALA A 79 -28.35 15.58 0.07
CA ALA A 79 -29.01 15.33 -1.19
C ALA A 79 -30.41 14.70 -1.00
N PHE A 80 -30.55 13.76 -0.08
CA PHE A 80 -31.81 13.05 0.16
C PHE A 80 -32.65 13.64 1.29
N GLY A 81 -32.07 14.49 2.14
CA GLY A 81 -32.75 15.15 3.27
C GLY A 81 -33.22 14.20 4.37
N SER A 82 -32.84 12.92 4.31
CA SER A 82 -33.29 11.86 5.24
C SER A 82 -32.18 10.86 5.48
N LEU A 83 -31.96 10.52 6.75
CA LEU A 83 -30.96 9.54 7.16
C LEU A 83 -31.25 8.14 6.59
N ALA A 84 -32.53 7.76 6.56
CA ALA A 84 -32.94 6.47 6.01
C ALA A 84 -32.66 6.38 4.51
N ALA A 85 -32.89 7.47 3.76
CA ALA A 85 -32.63 7.53 2.34
C ALA A 85 -31.13 7.54 2.02
N SER A 86 -30.30 8.21 2.82
CA SER A 86 -28.84 8.21 2.65
C SER A 86 -28.18 6.88 2.99
N LEU A 87 -28.77 6.08 3.89
CA LEU A 87 -28.24 4.77 4.30
C LEU A 87 -28.27 3.74 3.17
N LEU A 88 -29.28 3.79 2.30
CA LEU A 88 -29.43 2.84 1.20
C LEU A 88 -28.21 2.87 0.24
N PRO A 89 -27.81 4.03 -0.33
CA PRO A 89 -26.60 4.13 -1.14
C PRO A 89 -25.32 3.67 -0.43
N ILE A 90 -25.17 4.01 0.86
CA ILE A 90 -24.01 3.60 1.65
C ILE A 90 -23.96 2.08 1.79
N ALA A 91 -25.09 1.45 2.14
CA ALA A 91 -25.18 0.01 2.27
C ALA A 91 -24.85 -0.70 0.95
N THR A 92 -25.36 -0.20 -0.19
CA THR A 92 -25.04 -0.74 -1.51
C THR A 92 -23.55 -0.64 -1.81
N ALA A 93 -22.92 0.52 -1.52
CA ALA A 93 -21.49 0.71 -1.74
C ALA A 93 -20.64 -0.24 -0.89
N LEU A 94 -21.00 -0.44 0.39
CA LEU A 94 -20.29 -1.36 1.27
C LEU A 94 -20.40 -2.81 0.77
N VAL A 95 -21.59 -3.25 0.36
CA VAL A 95 -21.80 -4.59 -0.20
C VAL A 95 -20.99 -4.78 -1.49
N SER A 96 -20.98 -3.78 -2.38
CA SER A 96 -20.24 -3.88 -3.64
C SER A 96 -18.73 -3.93 -3.43
N VAL A 97 -18.18 -3.05 -2.59
CA VAL A 97 -16.74 -3.03 -2.27
C VAL A 97 -16.33 -4.31 -1.56
N GLY A 98 -17.12 -4.78 -0.59
CA GLY A 98 -16.85 -6.02 0.13
C GLY A 98 -16.86 -7.25 -0.79
N THR A 99 -17.81 -7.31 -1.73
CA THR A 99 -17.88 -8.39 -2.72
C THR A 99 -16.66 -8.37 -3.66
N ALA A 100 -16.28 -7.18 -4.16
CA ALA A 100 -15.11 -7.03 -5.01
C ALA A 100 -13.82 -7.41 -4.28
N TYR A 101 -13.66 -6.96 -3.03
CA TYR A 101 -12.51 -7.30 -2.19
C TYR A 101 -12.42 -8.80 -1.94
N ALA A 102 -13.51 -9.45 -1.54
CA ALA A 102 -13.55 -10.89 -1.35
C ALA A 102 -13.17 -11.65 -2.62
N GLY A 103 -13.65 -11.19 -3.78
CA GLY A 103 -13.28 -11.76 -5.09
C GLY A 103 -11.79 -11.63 -5.38
N ILE A 104 -11.20 -10.46 -5.16
CA ILE A 104 -9.76 -10.23 -5.34
C ILE A 104 -8.95 -11.14 -4.41
N VAL A 105 -9.32 -11.23 -3.13
CA VAL A 105 -8.63 -12.08 -2.15
C VAL A 105 -8.69 -13.55 -2.56
N LEU A 106 -9.85 -14.04 -2.97
CA LEU A 106 -10.00 -15.42 -3.43
C LEU A 106 -9.15 -15.72 -4.67
N LEU A 107 -9.13 -14.80 -5.63
CA LEU A 107 -8.31 -14.92 -6.84
C LEU A 107 -6.82 -14.77 -6.57
N GLY A 108 -6.43 -14.02 -5.54
CA GLY A 108 -5.03 -13.88 -5.14
C GLY A 108 -4.46 -15.10 -4.41
N HIS A 109 -5.32 -16.01 -3.93
CA HIS A 109 -4.91 -17.28 -3.30
C HIS A 109 -4.72 -18.43 -4.29
N VAL A 110 -5.12 -18.26 -5.57
CA VAL A 110 -4.93 -19.27 -6.63
C VAL A 110 -3.78 -18.90 -7.56
#